data_AF-A0A2N3DVJ5-F1
#
_entry.id   AF-A0A2N3DVJ5-F1
#
_cell.length_a   1.000
_cell.length_b   1.000
_cell.length_c   1.000
_cell.angle_alpha   90.00
_cell.angle_beta   90.00
_cell.angle_gamma   90.00
#
_symmetry.space_group_name_H-M   'P 1'
#
loop_
_entity.id
_entity.type
_entity.pdbx_description
1 polymer ?
#
loop_
_entity_poly.entity_id
_entity_poly.type
_entity_poly.pdbx_seq_one_letter_code
_entity_poly.pdbx_strand_id
1 'polypeptide(L)' 'MFFLCSHWGMNRLDKNAIADALLSAPGWAKLGLTEPREHLRIDAAMELAGAILDHLSPPASHANAGEQQAMAL' A
#
# COMPACT_ATOMS: atom_id res chain seq x y z
N MET A 1 -7.80 -12.89 28.45
CA MET A 1 -8.19 -13.44 27.13
C MET A 1 -9.24 -12.52 26.49
N PHE A 2 -8.88 -11.25 26.25
CA PHE A 2 -9.74 -10.23 25.62
C PHE A 2 -8.95 -9.32 24.64
N PHE A 3 -7.67 -9.62 24.40
CA PHE A 3 -6.79 -8.78 23.55
C PHE A 3 -6.86 -9.11 22.06
N LEU A 4 -7.60 -10.16 21.67
CA LEU A 4 -7.70 -10.61 20.27
C LEU A 4 -8.93 -10.07 19.54
N CYS A 5 -9.91 -9.48 20.24
CA CYS A 5 -11.16 -9.02 19.63
C CYS A 5 -11.18 -7.54 19.22
N SER A 6 -10.14 -6.76 19.53
CA SER A 6 -10.08 -5.33 19.17
C SER A 6 -9.12 -5.01 18.02
N HIS A 7 -8.39 -6.00 17.50
CA HIS A 7 -7.38 -5.76 16.45
C HIS A 7 -7.96 -5.72 15.02
N TRP A 8 -9.26 -6.04 14.84
CA TRP A 8 -9.92 -6.05 13.53
C TRP A 8 -10.65 -4.74 13.16
N GLY A 9 -10.57 -3.69 13.98
CA GLY A 9 -11.43 -2.51 13.83
C GLY A 9 -10.81 -1.23 13.25
N MET A 10 -9.49 -1.12 13.13
CA MET A 10 -8.84 0.03 12.48
C MET A 10 -7.53 -0.45 11.87
N ASN A 11 -7.51 -0.60 10.54
CA ASN A 11 -6.27 -0.64 9.78
C ASN A 11 -5.58 0.72 9.99
N ARG A 12 -4.81 0.84 11.07
CA ARG A 12 -4.04 2.05 11.34
C ARG A 12 -3.02 2.14 10.23
N LEU A 13 -3.22 3.12 9.35
CA LEU A 13 -2.24 3.48 8.35
C LEU A 13 -0.90 3.70 9.07
N ASP A 14 0.07 2.84 8.78
CA ASP A 14 1.41 2.98 9.34
C ASP A 14 2.06 4.21 8.71
N LYS A 15 2.38 5.19 9.55
CA LYS A 15 3.01 6.44 9.12
C LYS A 15 4.36 6.17 8.44
N ASN A 16 5.10 5.16 8.87
CA ASN A 16 6.38 4.81 8.26
C ASN A 16 6.15 4.22 6.86
N ALA A 17 5.19 3.30 6.73
CA ALA A 17 4.82 2.73 5.42
C ALA A 17 4.35 3.80 4.43
N ILE A 18 3.58 4.80 4.88
CA ILE A 18 3.20 5.94 4.04
C ILE A 18 4.43 6.77 3.64
N ALA A 19 5.32 7.07 4.60
CA ALA A 19 6.51 7.86 4.31
C ALA A 19 7.41 7.15 3.29
N ASP A 20 7.59 5.83 3.42
CA ASP A 20 8.34 5.01 2.48
C ASP A 20 7.71 5.02 1.09
N ALA A 21 6.38 4.90 1.01
CA ALA A 21 5.65 4.98 -0.25
C ALA A 21 5.79 6.36 -0.94
N LEU A 22 5.77 7.44 -0.16
CA LEU A 22 6.01 8.79 -0.69
C LEU A 22 7.45 8.94 -1.21
N LEU A 23 8.42 8.37 -0.50
CA LEU A 23 9.83 8.39 -0.91
C LEU A 23 10.08 7.54 -2.17
N SER A 24 9.39 6.41 -2.32
CA SER A 24 9.51 5.52 -3.49
C SER A 24 8.76 6.04 -4.73
N ALA A 25 7.76 6.89 -4.54
CA ALA A 25 6.99 7.46 -5.66
C ALA A 25 7.89 8.21 -6.68
N PRO A 26 7.48 8.26 -7.96
CA PRO A 26 8.23 8.97 -9.00
C PRO A 26 8.49 10.44 -8.66
N GLY A 27 9.70 10.92 -8.99
CA GLY A 27 10.10 12.30 -8.70
C GLY A 27 9.18 13.36 -9.31
N TRP A 28 8.64 13.10 -10.50
CA TRP A 28 7.71 13.99 -11.18
C TRP A 28 6.39 14.13 -10.40
N ALA A 29 5.89 13.05 -9.79
CA ALA A 29 4.62 13.07 -9.05
C ALA A 29 4.75 13.87 -7.74
N LYS A 30 5.88 13.74 -7.05
CA LYS A 30 6.20 14.56 -5.86
C LYS A 30 6.21 16.05 -6.17
N LEU A 31 6.85 16.45 -7.28
CA LEU A 31 6.91 17.86 -7.69
C LEU A 31 5.57 18.35 -8.26
N GLY A 32 4.87 17.48 -8.98
CA GLY A 32 3.61 17.76 -9.66
C GLY A 32 2.47 18.18 -8.73
N LEU A 33 2.53 17.85 -7.43
CA LEU A 33 1.53 18.30 -6.46
C LEU A 33 1.46 19.84 -6.31
N THR A 34 2.55 20.54 -6.67
CA THR A 34 2.63 22.01 -6.63
C THR A 34 2.53 22.66 -8.01
N GLU A 35 2.28 21.88 -9.07
CA GLU A 35 2.20 22.38 -10.43
C GLU A 35 1.00 23.35 -10.59
N PRO A 36 1.19 24.53 -11.22
CA PRO A 36 0.11 25.49 -11.42
C PRO A 36 -1.02 24.96 -12.30
N ARG A 37 -0.71 24.10 -13.28
CA ARG A 37 -1.69 23.47 -14.16
C ARG A 37 -2.44 22.37 -13.41
N GLU A 38 -3.76 22.55 -13.29
CA GLU A 38 -4.63 21.65 -12.53
C GLU A 38 -4.54 20.18 -12.97
N HIS A 39 -4.60 19.91 -14.29
CA HIS A 39 -4.55 18.55 -14.81
C HIS A 39 -3.30 17.79 -14.38
N LEU A 40 -2.12 18.43 -14.45
CA LEU A 40 -0.87 17.80 -14.02
C LEU A 40 -0.81 17.55 -12.51
N ARG A 41 -1.43 18.43 -11.73
CA ARG A 41 -1.54 18.27 -10.28
C ARG A 41 -2.40 17.05 -9.92
N ILE A 42 -3.50 16.85 -10.66
CA ILE A 42 -4.38 15.70 -10.51
C ILE A 42 -3.65 14.41 -10.94
N ASP A 43 -2.97 14.43 -12.07
CA ASP A 43 -2.19 13.28 -12.56
C ASP A 43 -1.12 12.87 -11.53
N ALA A 44 -0.42 13.85 -10.96
CA ALA A 44 0.56 13.64 -9.90
C ALA A 44 -0.06 13.08 -8.61
N ALA A 45 -1.24 13.58 -8.21
CA ALA A 45 -1.94 13.07 -7.05
C ALA A 45 -2.40 11.62 -7.24
N MET A 46 -2.85 11.27 -8.44
CA MET A 46 -3.25 9.91 -8.77
C MET A 46 -2.07 8.94 -8.76
N GLU A 47 -0.93 9.35 -9.31
CA GLU A 47 0.29 8.54 -9.27
C GLU A 47 0.77 8.31 -7.84
N LEU A 48 0.77 9.36 -7.00
CA LEU A 48 1.12 9.23 -5.58
C LEU A 48 0.16 8.29 -4.83
N ALA A 49 -1.14 8.36 -5.13
CA ALA A 49 -2.11 7.44 -4.55
C ALA A 49 -1.84 5.98 -4.96
N GLY A 50 -1.49 5.74 -6.23
CA GLY A 50 -1.07 4.42 -6.71
C GLY A 50 0.14 3.89 -5.96
N ALA A 51 1.20 4.70 -5.82
CA ALA A 51 2.40 4.31 -5.09
C ALA A 51 2.13 3.95 -3.62
N ILE A 52 1.21 4.68 -2.97
CA ILE A 52 0.76 4.36 -1.59
C ILE A 52 0.01 3.04 -1.56
N LEU A 53 -0.91 2.80 -2.50
CA LEU A 53 -1.67 1.54 -2.55
C LEU A 53 -0.77 0.33 -2.79
N ASP A 54 0.21 0.45 -3.69
CA ASP A 54 1.16 -0.62 -3.99
C ASP A 54 2.01 -0.98 -2.77
N HIS A 55 2.43 0.02 -2.00
CA HIS A 55 3.21 -0.18 -0.77
C HIS A 55 2.40 -0.74 0.41
N LEU A 56 1.12 -0.37 0.51
CA LEU A 56 0.24 -0.83 1.60
C LEU A 56 -0.43 -2.16 1.28
N SER A 57 -0.44 -2.58 0.02
CA SER A 57 -0.98 -3.87 -0.37
C SER A 57 -0.02 -4.97 0.11
N PRO A 58 -0.46 -5.88 0.99
CA PRO A 58 0.36 -7.02 1.34
C PRO A 58 0.67 -7.80 0.05
N PRO A 59 1.88 -8.35 -0.10
CA PRO A 59 2.16 -9.24 -1.21
C PRO A 59 1.08 -10.31 -1.19
N ALA A 60 0.42 -10.55 -2.33
CA ALA A 60 -0.63 -11.55 -2.44
C ALA A 60 -0.08 -12.87 -1.90
N SER A 61 -0.40 -13.20 -0.65
CA SER A 61 -0.02 -14.46 -0.04
C SER A 61 -0.55 -15.51 -0.99
N HIS A 62 0.36 -16.29 -1.59
CA HIS A 62 0.00 -17.42 -2.42
C HIS A 62 -0.90 -18.35 -1.59
N ALA A 63 -2.21 -18.14 -1.70
CA ALA A 63 -3.23 -19.02 -1.20
C ALA A 63 -3.26 -20.25 -2.11
N ASN A 64 -2.18 -21.03 -2.08
CA ASN A 64 -2.18 -22.44 -2.46
C ASN A 64 -1.06 -23.22 -1.76
N ALA A 65 -0.99 -23.09 -0.44
CA ALA A 65 -0.34 -24.07 0.43
C ALA A 65 -1.30 -25.26 0.72
N GLY A 66 -2.19 -25.59 -0.22
CA GLY A 66 -3.15 -26.70 -0.12
C GLY A 66 -2.67 -27.99 -0.80
N GLU A 67 -1.72 -27.91 -1.74
CA GLU A 67 -1.29 -29.08 -2.53
C GLU A 67 -0.02 -29.76 -1.99
N GLN A 68 0.74 -29.14 -1.09
CA GLN A 68 2.02 -29.70 -0.61
C GLN A 68 1.89 -30.73 0.53
N GLN A 69 0.70 -30.92 1.12
CA GLN A 69 0.46 -31.89 2.20
C GLN A 69 -0.16 -33.22 1.74
N ALA A 70 -0.48 -33.37 0.45
CA ALA A 70 -1.09 -34.60 -0.09
C ALA A 70 -0.09 -35.67 -0.55
N MET A 71 1.22 -35.42 -0.46
CA MET A 71 2.26 -36.37 -0.90
C MET A 71 3.15 -36.88 0.25
N ALA A 72 2.70 -36.72 1.49
CA ALA A 72 3.41 -37.19 2.69
C ALA A 72 2.58 -38.14 3.59
N LEU A 73 1.47 -38.68 3.10
CA LEU A 73 0.67 -39.72 3.76
C LEU A 73 0.29 -40.83 2.78
#